data_AF-A0A8F5GYS6-F1
#
_entry.id   AF-A0A8F5GYS6-F1
#
_cell.length_a   1.000
_cell.length_b   1.000
_cell.length_c   1.000
_cell.angle_alpha   90.00
_cell.angle_beta   90.00
_cell.angle_gamma   90.00
#
_symmetry.space_group_name_H-M   'P 1'
#
loop_
_entity.id
_entity.type
_entity.pdbx_description
1 polymer ?
#
loop_
_entity_poly.entity_id
_entity_poly.type
_entity_poly.pdbx_seq_one_letter_code
_entity_poly.pdbx_strand_id
1 'polypeptide(L)'
;MALFVDPLTSQLIAMAVSFLVLAYALFKTYRVHSTVVDYRNAMKSAYMPLLALGTFMTITGIYGLLVWPLISSYNILFYDLYPILGIGLMSIAVSIKNEYKLEVLGFMGLLYGLVTIYYGVTGYLQNMTLEPIALLALYALTGLSSIFFYPVAVFLDNAKVSKAFLIIDAVLLILAALVAGYIGLEAVPSHLTGFAKWTPFV
;
A
#
# COMPACT_ATOMS: atom_id res chain seq x y z
N MET A 1 -21.84 25.61 2.29
CA MET A 1 -21.24 24.32 2.71
C MET A 1 -19.73 24.51 2.74
N ALA A 2 -19.05 24.14 3.82
CA ALA A 2 -17.59 24.12 3.83
C ALA A 2 -17.09 23.07 2.80
N LEU A 3 -16.00 23.38 2.11
CA LEU A 3 -15.38 22.48 1.14
C LEU A 3 -14.90 21.22 1.87
N PHE A 4 -15.54 20.07 1.63
CA PHE A 4 -15.10 18.78 2.12
C PHE A 4 -14.00 18.24 1.19
N VAL A 5 -12.75 18.40 1.60
CA VAL A 5 -11.58 17.85 0.89
C VAL A 5 -11.08 16.65 1.69
N ASP A 6 -11.42 15.46 1.23
CA ASP A 6 -10.89 14.20 1.76
C ASP A 6 -9.90 13.60 0.76
N PRO A 7 -8.61 13.44 1.12
CA PRO A 7 -7.62 12.87 0.22
C PRO A 7 -7.78 11.35 0.02
N LEU A 8 -8.65 10.67 0.78
CA LEU A 8 -8.78 9.21 0.80
C LEU A 8 -8.91 8.59 -0.59
N THR A 9 -9.70 9.19 -1.49
CA THR A 9 -9.85 8.70 -2.86
C THR A 9 -8.52 8.69 -3.62
N SER A 10 -7.77 9.80 -3.58
CA SER A 10 -6.45 9.88 -4.20
C SER A 10 -5.45 8.93 -3.55
N GLN A 11 -5.61 8.68 -2.25
CA GLN A 11 -4.77 7.80 -1.46
C GLN A 11 -4.96 6.32 -1.81
N LEU A 12 -6.21 5.89 -1.98
CA LEU A 12 -6.54 4.53 -2.42
C LEU A 12 -6.03 4.27 -3.84
N ILE A 13 -6.13 5.26 -4.73
CA ILE A 13 -5.54 5.18 -6.09
C ILE A 13 -4.02 5.10 -6.01
N ALA A 14 -3.36 5.93 -5.22
CA ALA A 14 -1.91 5.90 -5.04
C ALA A 14 -1.43 4.55 -4.48
N MET A 15 -2.18 3.99 -3.52
CA MET A 15 -1.93 2.65 -2.98
C MET A 15 -2.05 1.58 -4.06
N ALA A 16 -3.14 1.59 -4.85
CA ALA A 16 -3.32 0.65 -5.96
C ALA A 16 -2.16 0.71 -6.97
N VAL A 17 -1.76 1.92 -7.38
CA VAL A 17 -0.63 2.10 -8.30
C VAL A 17 0.68 1.61 -7.67
N SER A 18 0.92 1.90 -6.38
CA SER A 18 2.13 1.46 -5.68
C SER A 18 2.26 -0.06 -5.61
N PHE A 19 1.14 -0.75 -5.35
CA PHE A 19 1.08 -2.21 -5.33
C PHE A 19 1.34 -2.80 -6.70
N LEU A 20 0.75 -2.25 -7.77
CA LEU A 20 1.00 -2.71 -9.13
C LEU A 20 2.46 -2.50 -9.56
N VAL A 21 3.07 -1.37 -9.19
CA VAL A 21 4.49 -1.09 -9.43
C VAL A 21 5.38 -2.13 -8.73
N LEU A 22 5.13 -2.40 -7.45
CA LEU A 22 5.90 -3.39 -6.71
C LEU A 22 5.68 -4.80 -7.27
N ALA A 23 4.43 -5.19 -7.54
CA ALA A 23 4.09 -6.48 -8.14
C ALA A 23 4.78 -6.69 -9.49
N TYR A 24 4.80 -5.67 -10.35
CA TYR A 24 5.52 -5.70 -11.62
C TYR A 24 7.02 -5.94 -11.41
N ALA A 25 7.64 -5.29 -10.43
CA ALA A 25 9.04 -5.47 -10.09
C ALA A 25 9.36 -6.88 -9.58
N LEU A 26 8.51 -7.44 -8.72
CA LEU A 26 8.63 -8.80 -8.22
C LEU A 26 8.46 -9.82 -9.34
N PHE A 27 7.48 -9.63 -10.22
CA PHE A 27 7.24 -10.49 -11.38
C PHE A 27 8.40 -10.44 -12.39
N LYS A 28 8.95 -9.25 -12.66
CA LYS A 28 10.16 -9.08 -13.47
C LYS A 28 11.35 -9.82 -12.85
N THR A 29 11.54 -9.69 -11.53
CA THR A 29 12.60 -10.37 -10.78
C THR A 29 12.42 -11.90 -10.81
N TYR A 30 11.18 -12.38 -10.77
CA TYR A 30 10.87 -13.79 -10.92
C TYR A 30 11.32 -14.37 -12.29
N ARG A 31 11.52 -13.56 -13.32
CA ARG A 31 12.01 -14.05 -14.63
C ARG A 31 13.53 -14.12 -14.75
N VAL A 32 14.26 -13.60 -13.77
CA VAL A 32 15.74 -13.65 -13.75
C VAL A 32 16.20 -15.02 -13.26
N HIS A 33 17.20 -15.65 -13.88
CA HIS A 33 17.65 -17.01 -13.50
C HIS A 33 19.11 -17.04 -13.05
N SER A 34 19.58 -15.96 -12.44
CA SER A 34 21.00 -15.67 -12.26
C SER A 34 21.36 -15.49 -10.78
N THR A 35 22.19 -14.49 -10.45
CA THR A 35 22.75 -14.28 -9.12
C THR A 35 21.85 -13.40 -8.24
N VAL A 36 22.14 -13.35 -6.93
CA VAL A 36 21.49 -12.40 -5.99
C VAL A 36 21.60 -10.96 -6.49
N VAL A 37 22.77 -10.59 -7.05
CA VAL A 37 23.01 -9.26 -7.61
C VAL A 37 22.04 -8.96 -8.75
N ASP A 38 21.78 -9.93 -9.62
CA ASP A 38 20.84 -9.78 -10.73
C ASP A 38 19.39 -9.64 -10.26
N TYR A 39 19.00 -10.36 -9.20
CA TYR A 39 17.68 -10.18 -8.57
C TYR A 39 17.50 -8.77 -8.03
N ARG A 40 18.50 -8.23 -7.32
CA ARG A 40 18.44 -6.86 -6.80
C ARG A 40 18.45 -5.83 -7.93
N ASN A 41 19.24 -6.06 -8.97
CA ASN A 41 19.26 -5.19 -10.15
C ASN A 41 17.91 -5.16 -10.88
N ALA A 42 17.19 -6.28 -10.96
CA ALA A 42 15.86 -6.32 -11.57
C ALA A 42 14.83 -5.45 -10.84
N MET A 43 14.98 -5.33 -9.51
CA MET A 43 14.15 -4.47 -8.66
C MET A 43 14.49 -2.97 -8.78
N LYS A 44 15.70 -2.59 -9.26
CA LYS A 44 16.14 -1.18 -9.31
C LYS A 44 15.22 -0.27 -10.12
N SER A 45 14.51 -0.79 -11.13
CA SER A 45 13.53 0.02 -11.88
C SER A 45 12.33 0.47 -11.04
N ALA A 46 12.05 -0.19 -9.91
CA ALA A 46 10.97 0.20 -9.00
C ALA A 46 11.37 1.35 -8.05
N TYR A 47 12.67 1.67 -7.94
CA TYR A 47 13.17 2.66 -6.97
C TYR A 47 12.43 3.99 -7.04
N MET A 48 12.46 4.67 -8.19
CA MET A 48 11.92 6.03 -8.29
C MET A 48 10.39 6.06 -8.16
N PRO A 49 9.64 5.15 -8.81
CA PRO A 49 8.19 5.07 -8.60
C PRO A 49 7.79 4.78 -7.15
N LEU A 50 8.43 3.81 -6.47
CA LEU A 50 8.12 3.47 -5.09
C LEU A 50 8.49 4.59 -4.11
N LEU A 51 9.60 5.29 -4.36
CA LEU A 51 9.98 6.44 -3.56
C LEU A 51 8.96 7.58 -3.70
N ALA A 52 8.56 7.91 -4.93
CA ALA A 52 7.59 8.97 -5.20
C ALA A 52 6.22 8.66 -4.58
N LEU A 53 5.70 7.45 -4.82
CA LEU A 53 4.40 7.02 -4.29
C LEU A 53 4.45 6.89 -2.77
N GLY A 54 5.47 6.24 -2.21
CA GLY A 54 5.61 6.11 -0.76
C GLY A 54 5.74 7.48 -0.07
N THR A 55 6.41 8.45 -0.69
CA THR A 55 6.50 9.83 -0.17
C THR A 55 5.12 10.50 -0.18
N PHE A 56 4.39 10.41 -1.29
CA PHE A 56 3.03 10.92 -1.38
C PHE A 56 2.11 10.30 -0.32
N MET A 57 2.17 8.97 -0.18
CA MET A 57 1.36 8.22 0.80
C MET A 57 1.69 8.63 2.24
N THR A 58 2.98 8.78 2.56
CA THR A 58 3.43 9.21 3.89
C THR A 58 2.95 10.61 4.23
N ILE A 59 3.18 11.58 3.34
CA ILE A 59 2.82 12.99 3.57
C ILE A 59 1.30 13.14 3.69
N THR A 60 0.56 12.58 2.75
CA THR A 60 -0.91 12.70 2.76
C THR A 60 -1.54 11.88 3.90
N GLY A 61 -0.94 10.75 4.29
CA GLY A 61 -1.37 9.95 5.44
C GLY A 61 -1.21 10.70 6.75
N ILE A 62 -0.04 11.31 6.98
CA ILE A 62 0.21 12.16 8.15
C ILE A 62 -0.74 13.36 8.15
N TYR A 63 -0.97 13.99 6.99
CA TYR A 63 -1.95 15.06 6.88
C TYR A 63 -3.36 14.60 7.31
N GLY A 64 -3.82 13.43 6.85
CA GLY A 64 -5.13 12.90 7.23
C GLY A 64 -5.23 12.48 8.69
N LEU A 65 -4.13 12.05 9.33
CA LEU A 65 -4.08 11.86 10.79
C LEU A 65 -4.33 13.18 11.54
N LEU A 66 -3.73 14.28 11.07
CA LEU A 66 -3.72 15.57 11.79
C LEU A 66 -4.93 16.45 11.50
N VAL A 67 -5.50 16.36 10.29
CA VAL A 67 -6.49 17.33 9.77
C VAL A 67 -7.85 16.65 9.51
N TRP A 68 -8.09 15.48 10.09
CA TRP A 68 -9.33 14.72 9.88
C TRP A 68 -10.58 15.57 10.19
N PRO A 69 -11.43 15.87 9.18
CA PRO A 69 -12.50 16.85 9.35
C PRO A 69 -13.81 16.24 9.88
N LEU A 70 -13.91 14.91 9.95
CA LEU A 70 -15.13 14.22 10.36
C LEU A 70 -15.15 13.94 11.86
N ILE A 71 -16.34 13.94 12.44
CA ILE A 71 -16.58 13.66 13.85
C ILE A 71 -16.18 12.20 14.14
N SER A 72 -15.59 11.99 15.32
CA SER A 72 -15.10 10.69 15.81
C SER A 72 -13.77 10.26 15.17
N SER A 73 -13.16 9.24 15.78
CA SER A 73 -11.86 8.68 15.42
C SER A 73 -11.93 7.75 14.21
N TYR A 74 -12.78 8.05 13.23
CA TYR A 74 -12.92 7.23 12.02
C TYR A 74 -11.68 7.30 11.13
N ASN A 75 -10.86 8.35 11.28
CA ASN A 75 -9.53 8.41 10.67
C ASN A 75 -8.63 7.24 11.07
N ILE A 76 -8.73 6.76 12.31
CA ILE A 76 -7.87 5.68 12.81
C ILE A 76 -7.92 4.46 11.89
N LEU A 77 -9.11 4.15 11.36
CA LEU A 77 -9.28 3.02 10.46
C LEU A 77 -8.33 3.14 9.27
N PHE A 78 -8.34 4.28 8.56
CA PHE A 78 -7.60 4.44 7.30
C PHE A 78 -6.21 5.07 7.44
N TYR A 79 -5.97 5.91 8.45
CA TYR A 79 -4.81 6.80 8.49
C TYR A 79 -3.71 6.37 9.47
N ASP A 80 -3.96 5.41 10.36
CA ASP A 80 -2.88 4.89 11.24
C ASP A 80 -1.83 4.12 10.45
N LEU A 81 -2.29 3.24 9.56
CA LEU A 81 -1.43 2.29 8.85
C LEU A 81 -1.02 2.79 7.47
N TYR A 82 -1.76 3.71 6.86
CA TYR A 82 -1.46 4.25 5.55
C TYR A 82 -0.12 4.99 5.43
N PRO A 83 0.26 5.92 6.33
CA PRO A 83 1.58 6.54 6.29
C PRO A 83 2.69 5.53 6.60
N ILE A 84 2.43 4.52 7.45
CA ILE A 84 3.37 3.43 7.74
C ILE A 84 3.64 2.62 6.46
N LEU A 85 2.59 2.31 5.68
CA LEU A 85 2.73 1.69 4.37
C LEU A 85 3.59 2.54 3.43
N GLY A 86 3.36 3.86 3.39
CA GLY A 86 4.19 4.80 2.63
C GLY A 86 5.67 4.74 3.02
N ILE A 87 5.96 4.76 4.32
CA ILE A 87 7.32 4.63 4.88
C ILE A 87 7.93 3.28 4.49
N GLY A 88 7.15 2.20 4.53
CA GLY A 88 7.57 0.86 4.10
C GLY A 88 8.03 0.85 2.64
N LEU A 89 7.22 1.41 1.73
CA LEU A 89 7.55 1.50 0.29
C LEU A 89 8.78 2.37 0.04
N MET A 90 8.91 3.50 0.74
CA MET A 90 10.11 4.35 0.67
C MET A 90 11.35 3.58 1.16
N SER A 91 11.22 2.82 2.25
CA SER A 91 12.33 2.04 2.83
C SER A 91 12.78 0.93 1.89
N ILE A 92 11.84 0.25 1.21
CA ILE A 92 12.12 -0.73 0.15
C ILE A 92 12.88 -0.05 -0.99
N ALA A 93 12.40 1.09 -1.46
CA ALA A 93 13.04 1.85 -2.54
C ALA A 93 14.49 2.23 -2.19
N VAL A 94 14.69 2.87 -1.03
CA VAL A 94 16.00 3.28 -0.55
C VAL A 94 16.93 2.08 -0.39
N SER A 95 16.43 0.95 0.12
CA SER A 95 17.24 -0.25 0.31
C SER A 95 17.67 -0.89 -1.01
N ILE A 96 16.79 -0.93 -2.01
CA ILE A 96 17.12 -1.43 -3.36
C ILE A 96 18.19 -0.53 -4.03
N LYS A 97 18.09 0.79 -3.88
CA LYS A 97 19.06 1.73 -4.48
C LYS A 97 20.43 1.64 -3.82
N ASN A 98 20.48 1.59 -2.49
CA ASN A 98 21.74 1.65 -1.73
C ASN A 98 22.27 0.27 -1.33
N GLU A 99 21.64 -0.79 -1.82
CA GLU A 99 22.04 -2.18 -1.57
C GLU A 99 22.01 -2.58 -0.07
N TYR A 100 21.23 -1.87 0.75
CA TYR A 100 20.98 -2.26 2.14
C TYR A 100 20.17 -3.54 2.23
N LYS A 101 20.38 -4.33 3.28
CA LYS A 101 19.61 -5.56 3.52
C LYS A 101 18.13 -5.25 3.77
N LEU A 102 17.26 -6.02 3.13
CA LEU A 102 15.81 -5.94 3.28
C LEU A 102 15.28 -6.80 4.44
N GLU A 103 16.05 -7.76 4.96
CA GLU A 103 15.58 -8.73 5.97
C GLU A 103 14.85 -8.09 7.17
N VAL A 104 15.41 -7.04 7.78
CA VAL A 104 14.78 -6.34 8.91
C VAL A 104 13.51 -5.60 8.47
N LEU A 105 13.52 -4.99 7.29
CA LEU A 105 12.32 -4.36 6.72
C LEU A 105 11.23 -5.40 6.42
N GLY A 106 11.61 -6.58 5.94
CA GLY A 106 10.71 -7.71 5.74
C GLY A 106 10.10 -8.17 7.06
N PHE A 107 10.90 -8.31 8.12
CA PHE A 107 10.41 -8.66 9.44
C PHE A 107 9.46 -7.62 10.02
N MET A 108 9.77 -6.32 9.85
CA MET A 108 8.83 -5.24 10.18
C MET A 108 7.53 -5.35 9.38
N GLY A 109 7.62 -5.64 8.07
CA GLY A 109 6.47 -5.88 7.20
C GLY A 109 5.58 -7.02 7.69
N LEU A 110 6.17 -8.11 8.21
CA LEU A 110 5.42 -9.19 8.84
C LEU A 110 4.62 -8.72 10.05
N LEU A 111 5.25 -7.97 10.97
CA LEU A 111 4.56 -7.49 12.18
C LEU A 111 3.45 -6.49 11.82
N TYR A 112 3.73 -5.52 10.96
CA TYR A 112 2.72 -4.56 10.50
C TYR A 112 1.63 -5.22 9.66
N GLY A 113 1.93 -6.29 8.93
CA GLY A 113 0.95 -7.07 8.18
C GLY A 113 -0.07 -7.73 9.10
N LEU A 114 0.37 -8.29 10.24
CA LEU A 114 -0.54 -8.84 11.27
C LEU A 114 -1.44 -7.74 11.85
N VAL A 115 -0.87 -6.57 12.17
CA VAL A 115 -1.64 -5.42 12.67
C VAL A 115 -2.65 -4.94 11.61
N THR A 116 -2.27 -4.92 10.35
CA THR A 116 -3.15 -4.53 9.24
C THR A 116 -4.35 -5.48 9.12
N ILE A 117 -4.12 -6.79 9.20
CA ILE A 117 -5.22 -7.77 9.20
C ILE A 117 -6.16 -7.52 10.38
N TYR A 118 -5.61 -7.25 11.57
CA TYR A 118 -6.41 -6.97 12.76
C TYR A 118 -7.32 -5.74 12.61
N TYR A 119 -6.82 -4.65 12.01
CA TYR A 119 -7.64 -3.47 11.69
C TYR A 119 -8.79 -3.85 10.74
N GLY A 120 -8.51 -4.63 9.69
CA GLY A 120 -9.52 -5.10 8.75
C GLY A 120 -10.61 -5.96 9.38
N VAL A 121 -10.22 -6.95 10.19
CA VAL A 121 -11.16 -7.83 10.89
C VAL A 121 -12.03 -7.04 11.85
N THR A 122 -11.44 -6.11 12.61
CA THR A 122 -12.17 -5.27 13.56
C THR A 122 -13.16 -4.36 12.84
N GLY A 123 -12.71 -3.69 11.77
CA GLY A 123 -13.57 -2.82 10.95
C GLY A 123 -14.73 -3.58 10.30
N TYR A 124 -14.50 -4.82 9.87
CA TYR A 124 -15.53 -5.72 9.35
C TYR A 124 -16.57 -6.08 10.41
N LEU A 125 -16.13 -6.56 11.58
CA LEU A 125 -17.03 -6.98 12.66
C LEU A 125 -17.90 -5.85 13.19
N GLN A 126 -17.39 -4.61 13.12
CA GLN A 126 -18.10 -3.41 13.57
C GLN A 126 -18.89 -2.71 12.45
N ASN A 127 -18.94 -3.27 11.22
CA ASN A 127 -19.59 -2.67 10.05
C ASN A 127 -19.21 -1.19 9.84
N MET A 128 -17.91 -0.88 9.92
CA MET A 128 -17.44 0.50 9.90
C MET A 128 -17.63 1.18 8.53
N THR A 129 -17.77 0.42 7.45
CA THR A 129 -18.02 0.93 6.09
C THR A 129 -19.36 0.42 5.54
N LEU A 130 -19.86 1.08 4.49
CA LEU A 130 -21.01 0.58 3.70
C LEU A 130 -20.70 -0.73 2.97
N GLU A 131 -19.42 -1.02 2.75
CA GLU A 131 -18.95 -2.26 2.14
C GLU A 131 -17.95 -2.99 3.04
N PRO A 132 -18.42 -3.67 4.11
CA PRO A 132 -17.53 -4.33 5.08
C PRO A 132 -16.64 -5.41 4.45
N ILE A 133 -17.13 -6.10 3.43
CA ILE A 133 -16.38 -7.15 2.74
C ILE A 133 -15.23 -6.56 1.92
N ALA A 134 -15.46 -5.45 1.22
CA ALA A 134 -14.41 -4.76 0.47
C ALA A 134 -13.33 -4.22 1.43
N LEU A 135 -13.75 -3.67 2.58
CA LEU A 135 -12.84 -3.28 3.66
C LEU A 135 -12.00 -4.47 4.14
N LEU A 136 -12.63 -5.59 4.52
CA LEU A 136 -11.91 -6.78 4.99
C LEU A 136 -10.91 -7.27 3.95
N ALA A 137 -11.34 -7.35 2.68
CA ALA A 137 -10.50 -7.81 1.59
C ALA A 137 -9.27 -6.90 1.40
N LEU A 138 -9.46 -5.58 1.43
CA LEU A 138 -8.37 -4.62 1.30
C LEU A 138 -7.29 -4.83 2.36
N TYR A 139 -7.70 -4.87 3.64
CA TYR A 139 -6.77 -5.01 4.75
C TYR A 139 -6.15 -6.41 4.82
N ALA A 140 -6.94 -7.46 4.55
CA ALA A 140 -6.44 -8.83 4.55
C ALA A 140 -5.40 -9.05 3.47
N LEU A 141 -5.67 -8.62 2.22
CA LEU A 141 -4.74 -8.77 1.11
C LEU A 141 -3.48 -7.93 1.30
N THR A 142 -3.62 -6.68 1.74
CA THR A 142 -2.48 -5.80 2.04
C THR A 142 -1.61 -6.34 3.18
N GLY A 143 -2.25 -6.81 4.25
CA GLY A 143 -1.55 -7.40 5.39
C GLY A 143 -0.87 -8.72 5.06
N LEU A 144 -1.52 -9.59 4.28
CA LEU A 144 -0.92 -10.81 3.77
C LEU A 144 0.28 -10.52 2.87
N SER A 145 0.17 -9.57 1.93
CA SER A 145 1.32 -9.15 1.12
C SER A 145 2.48 -8.66 2.00
N SER A 146 2.19 -7.84 3.01
CA SER A 146 3.22 -7.37 3.96
C SER A 146 3.89 -8.52 4.73
N ILE A 147 3.14 -9.57 5.08
CA ILE A 147 3.68 -10.80 5.69
C ILE A 147 4.56 -11.57 4.70
N PHE A 148 4.10 -11.77 3.47
CA PHE A 148 4.85 -12.49 2.43
C PHE A 148 6.03 -11.68 1.90
N PHE A 149 6.07 -10.37 2.14
CA PHE A 149 7.25 -9.57 1.86
C PHE A 149 8.46 -10.00 2.70
N TYR A 150 8.29 -10.61 3.88
CA TYR A 150 9.41 -11.11 4.68
C TYR A 150 10.24 -12.19 3.95
N PRO A 151 9.66 -13.32 3.52
CA PRO A 151 10.42 -14.28 2.73
C PRO A 151 10.89 -13.71 1.38
N VAL A 152 10.17 -12.75 0.78
CA VAL A 152 10.68 -12.01 -0.40
C VAL A 152 11.96 -11.25 -0.08
N ALA A 153 12.01 -10.53 1.05
CA ALA A 153 13.18 -9.78 1.49
C ALA A 153 14.39 -10.71 1.73
N VAL A 154 14.18 -11.83 2.41
CA VAL A 154 15.22 -12.86 2.61
C VAL A 154 15.72 -13.40 1.28
N PHE A 155 14.81 -13.69 0.33
CA PHE A 155 15.19 -14.11 -1.03
C PHE A 155 16.06 -13.06 -1.73
N LEU A 156 15.65 -11.80 -1.71
CA LEU A 156 16.37 -10.72 -2.39
C LEU A 156 17.75 -10.43 -1.78
N ASP A 157 17.95 -10.72 -0.50
CA ASP A 157 19.23 -10.51 0.18
C ASP A 157 20.20 -11.68 0.01
N ASN A 158 19.72 -12.93 -0.09
CA ASN A 158 20.61 -14.10 -0.05
C ASN A 158 20.17 -15.33 -0.87
N ALA A 159 19.00 -15.30 -1.53
CA ALA A 159 18.42 -16.39 -2.32
C ALA A 159 18.31 -17.75 -1.59
N LYS A 160 18.25 -17.77 -0.25
CA LYS A 160 18.13 -19.01 0.55
C LYS A 160 16.71 -19.56 0.64
N VAL A 161 15.71 -18.77 0.28
CA VAL A 161 14.29 -19.18 0.29
C VAL A 161 13.74 -19.27 -1.13
N SER A 162 12.58 -19.91 -1.29
CA SER A 162 12.03 -20.15 -2.63
C SER A 162 11.68 -18.86 -3.36
N LYS A 163 12.09 -18.79 -4.62
CA LYS A 163 11.71 -17.71 -5.55
C LYS A 163 10.20 -17.63 -5.79
N ALA A 164 9.44 -18.67 -5.47
CA ALA A 164 7.98 -18.68 -5.55
C ALA A 164 7.34 -17.57 -4.70
N PHE A 165 7.97 -17.15 -3.60
CA PHE A 165 7.46 -16.06 -2.76
C PHE A 165 7.33 -14.73 -3.49
N LEU A 166 8.16 -14.47 -4.51
CA LEU A 166 8.01 -13.29 -5.38
C LEU A 166 6.66 -13.26 -6.09
N ILE A 167 6.20 -14.42 -6.57
CA ILE A 167 4.93 -14.53 -7.30
C ILE A 167 3.75 -14.52 -6.35
N ILE A 168 3.87 -15.20 -5.20
CA ILE A 168 2.83 -15.19 -4.16
C ILE A 168 2.56 -13.74 -3.73
N ASP A 169 3.61 -12.99 -3.38
CA ASP A 169 3.48 -11.60 -2.96
C ASP A 169 2.98 -10.70 -4.11
N ALA A 170 3.50 -10.88 -5.33
CA ALA A 170 3.01 -10.14 -6.49
C ALA A 170 1.50 -10.34 -6.75
N VAL A 171 0.99 -11.57 -6.60
CA VAL A 171 -0.45 -11.86 -6.75
C VAL A 171 -1.26 -11.18 -5.65
N LEU A 172 -0.80 -11.23 -4.40
CA LEU A 172 -1.48 -10.55 -3.29
C LEU A 172 -1.53 -9.03 -3.51
N LEU A 173 -0.43 -8.43 -3.95
CA LEU A 173 -0.37 -7.00 -4.31
C LEU A 173 -1.32 -6.65 -5.45
N ILE A 174 -1.40 -7.49 -6.50
CA ILE A 174 -2.34 -7.26 -7.60
C ILE A 174 -3.79 -7.29 -7.10
N LEU A 175 -4.15 -8.30 -6.29
CA LEU A 175 -5.49 -8.40 -5.74
C LEU A 175 -5.81 -7.23 -4.81
N ALA A 176 -4.88 -6.84 -3.93
CA ALA A 176 -5.02 -5.67 -3.07
C ALA A 176 -5.18 -4.39 -3.89
N ALA A 177 -4.43 -4.25 -4.99
CA ALA A 177 -4.52 -3.09 -5.88
C ALA A 177 -5.88 -3.00 -6.58
N LEU A 178 -6.44 -4.14 -7.01
CA LEU A 178 -7.77 -4.19 -7.61
C LEU A 178 -8.85 -3.76 -6.62
N VAL A 179 -8.77 -4.23 -5.37
CA VAL A 179 -9.72 -3.81 -4.32
C VAL A 179 -9.54 -2.32 -3.98
N ALA A 180 -8.31 -1.85 -3.82
CA ALA A 180 -8.02 -0.44 -3.56
C ALA A 180 -8.52 0.46 -4.69
N GLY A 181 -8.27 0.05 -5.94
CA GLY A 181 -8.73 0.75 -7.14
C GLY A 181 -10.25 0.74 -7.26
N TYR A 182 -10.90 -0.39 -6.96
CA TYR A 182 -12.35 -0.50 -6.92
C TYR A 182 -12.98 0.53 -5.96
N ILE A 183 -12.56 0.50 -4.68
CA ILE A 183 -13.07 1.42 -3.66
C ILE A 183 -12.76 2.88 -4.03
N GLY A 184 -11.52 3.16 -4.48
CA GLY A 184 -11.11 4.52 -4.84
C GLY A 184 -11.84 5.08 -6.06
N LEU A 185 -12.01 4.27 -7.12
CA LEU A 185 -12.65 4.74 -8.36
C LEU A 185 -14.16 4.95 -8.21
N GLU A 186 -14.84 4.15 -7.39
CA GLU A 186 -16.28 4.34 -7.12
C GLU A 186 -16.59 5.67 -6.42
N ALA A 187 -15.64 6.20 -5.65
CA ALA A 187 -15.82 7.50 -5.01
C ALA A 187 -15.73 8.67 -6.01
N VAL A 188 -15.02 8.52 -7.14
CA VAL A 188 -14.73 9.62 -8.09
C VAL A 188 -15.99 10.30 -8.64
N PRO A 189 -17.01 9.58 -9.16
CA PRO A 189 -18.23 10.23 -9.68
C PRO A 189 -18.94 11.08 -8.62
N SER A 190 -18.99 10.60 -7.37
CA SER A 190 -19.62 11.32 -6.27
C SER A 190 -18.89 12.62 -5.94
N HIS A 191 -17.56 12.59 -5.92
CA HIS A 191 -16.71 13.76 -5.71
C HIS A 191 -16.87 14.79 -6.84
N LEU A 192 -16.81 14.34 -8.10
CA LEU A 192 -16.95 15.23 -9.26
C LEU A 192 -18.34 15.87 -9.32
N THR A 193 -19.39 15.13 -8.97
CA THR A 193 -20.77 15.66 -8.91
C THR A 193 -20.92 16.69 -7.80
N GLY A 194 -20.30 16.46 -6.63
CA GLY A 194 -20.27 17.43 -5.54
C GLY A 194 -19.52 18.71 -5.94
N PHE A 195 -18.35 18.56 -6.56
CA PHE A 195 -17.54 19.69 -7.01
C PHE A 195 -18.19 20.49 -8.15
N ALA A 196 -18.92 19.84 -9.07
CA ALA A 196 -19.66 20.53 -10.14
C ALA A 196 -20.74 21.49 -9.61
N LYS A 197 -21.23 21.27 -8.39
CA LYS A 197 -22.20 22.15 -7.71
C LYS A 197 -21.52 23.23 -6.87
N TRP A 198 -20.20 23.18 -6.74
CA TRP A 198 -19.45 24.16 -5.97
C TRP A 198 -19.31 25.46 -6.76
N THR A 199 -19.75 26.55 -6.16
CA THR A 199 -19.47 27.90 -6.63
C THR A 199 -18.37 28.50 -5.75
N PRO A 200 -17.20 28.87 -6.28
CA PRO A 200 -16.25 29.69 -5.54
C PRO A 200 -16.99 30.93 -5.07
N PHE A 201 -16.84 31.27 -3.78
CA PHE A 201 -17.54 32.37 -3.11
C PHE A 201 -17.77 33.58 -4.04
N VAL A 202 -19.01 33.68 -4.55
CA VAL A 202 -19.62 34.90 -5.10
C VAL A 202 -20.78 35.25 -4.18
#